data_AF-A0A3M7END4-F1
#
_entry.id   AF-A0A3M7END4-F1
#
_cell.length_a   1.000
_cell.length_b   1.000
_cell.length_c   1.000
_cell.angle_alpha   90.00
_cell.angle_beta   90.00
_cell.angle_gamma   90.00
#
_symmetry.space_group_name_H-M   'P 1'
#
loop_
_entity.id
_entity.type
_entity.pdbx_description
1 polymer ?
#
loop_
_entity_poly.entity_id
_entity_poly.type
_entity_poly.pdbx_seq_one_letter_code
_entity_poly.pdbx_strand_id
1 'polypeptide(L)'
;MTNVAGNSVPFGNDLMGLFPKWINIRRGQIICAVLGFAICPWLIQAKADRFLAFLNGYTVFLGPLIGLLVSDYWLLRRGKGYNIRSLYQPSSKLYWYTAGVNPRAIVALLVGIMPLLPGLAHSINDGLSVGRGAIEFYTMSWLDGCVITLIAYYLLFLVFPFGTSLDEVLEGNDADIEASASGIGALETEKPKEG
;
A
#
# COMPACT_ATOMS: atom_id res chain seq x y z
N MET A 1 14.06 15.15 -14.89
CA MET A 1 13.01 14.13 -15.12
C MET A 1 12.71 13.25 -13.91
N THR A 2 13.65 13.08 -12.97
CA THR A 2 13.50 12.21 -11.78
C THR A 2 12.39 12.63 -10.81
N ASN A 3 12.22 13.91 -10.51
CA ASN A 3 11.22 14.38 -9.54
C ASN A 3 9.76 14.23 -10.05
N VAL A 4 9.52 14.55 -11.32
CA VAL A 4 8.18 14.43 -11.93
C VAL A 4 7.75 12.96 -11.98
N ALA A 5 8.63 12.07 -12.46
CA ALA A 5 8.33 10.65 -12.54
C ALA A 5 8.23 9.98 -11.17
N GLY A 6 9.11 10.34 -10.22
CA GLY A 6 9.20 9.69 -8.91
C GLY A 6 8.18 10.16 -7.88
N ASN A 7 7.70 11.40 -7.95
CA ASN A 7 6.80 11.97 -6.93
C ASN A 7 5.43 12.36 -7.50
N SER A 8 5.39 13.02 -8.67
CA SER A 8 4.13 13.58 -9.19
C SER A 8 3.25 12.53 -9.89
N VAL A 9 3.86 11.63 -10.67
CA VAL A 9 3.14 10.53 -11.34
C VAL A 9 2.46 9.58 -10.35
N PRO A 10 3.14 9.01 -9.32
CA PRO A 10 2.47 8.10 -8.38
C PRO A 10 1.35 8.78 -7.61
N PHE A 11 1.55 10.02 -7.13
CA PHE A 11 0.49 10.79 -6.48
C PHE A 11 -0.74 10.98 -7.40
N GLY A 12 -0.51 11.30 -8.67
CA GLY A 12 -1.59 11.41 -9.65
C GLY A 12 -2.32 10.09 -9.90
N ASN A 13 -1.61 8.96 -9.87
CA ASN A 13 -2.18 7.62 -10.00
C ASN A 13 -3.08 7.27 -8.79
N ASP A 14 -2.62 7.57 -7.58
CA ASP A 14 -3.39 7.30 -6.36
C ASP A 14 -4.70 8.10 -6.33
N LEU A 15 -4.66 9.39 -6.69
CA LEU A 15 -5.86 10.22 -6.79
C LEU A 15 -6.84 9.76 -7.87
N MET A 16 -6.31 9.28 -9.01
CA MET A 16 -7.14 8.71 -10.07
C MET A 16 -7.83 7.43 -9.61
N GLY A 17 -7.14 6.59 -8.82
CA GLY A 17 -7.74 5.38 -8.23
C GLY A 17 -8.83 5.69 -7.19
N LEU A 18 -8.62 6.72 -6.36
CA LEU A 18 -9.58 7.12 -5.32
C LEU A 18 -10.81 7.85 -5.87
N PHE A 19 -10.61 8.73 -6.87
CA PHE A 19 -11.65 9.60 -7.41
C PHE A 19 -11.74 9.52 -8.94
N PRO A 20 -11.98 8.32 -9.52
CA PRO A 20 -11.85 8.08 -10.96
C PRO A 20 -12.85 8.88 -11.81
N LYS A 21 -13.99 9.30 -11.22
CA LYS A 21 -15.00 10.11 -11.91
C LYS A 21 -14.60 11.58 -12.07
N TRP A 22 -13.71 12.09 -11.22
CA TRP A 22 -13.39 13.52 -11.12
C TRP A 22 -11.94 13.86 -11.49
N ILE A 23 -11.02 12.93 -11.26
CA ILE A 23 -9.57 13.16 -11.39
C ILE A 23 -8.97 12.29 -12.49
N ASN A 24 -8.27 12.96 -13.41
CA ASN A 24 -7.44 12.34 -14.43
C ASN A 24 -5.97 12.52 -14.04
N ILE A 25 -5.05 11.71 -14.57
CA ILE A 25 -3.61 11.76 -14.22
C ILE A 25 -3.02 13.19 -14.30
N ARG A 26 -3.36 13.95 -15.36
CA ARG A 26 -2.91 15.35 -15.53
C ARG A 26 -3.44 16.28 -14.44
N ARG A 27 -4.70 16.11 -14.04
CA ARG A 27 -5.32 16.91 -12.95
C ARG A 27 -4.69 16.55 -11.61
N GLY A 28 -4.43 15.26 -11.36
CA GLY A 28 -3.75 14.80 -10.15
C GLY A 28 -2.34 15.39 -10.00
N GLN A 29 -1.58 15.45 -11.10
CA GLN A 29 -0.24 16.07 -11.10
C GLN A 29 -0.29 17.58 -10.81
N ILE A 30 -1.29 18.30 -11.31
CA ILE A 30 -1.48 19.72 -11.00
C ILE A 30 -1.81 19.90 -9.50
N ILE A 31 -2.69 19.07 -8.95
CA ILE A 31 -3.00 19.06 -7.51
C ILE A 31 -1.74 18.81 -6.68
N CYS A 32 -0.90 17.85 -7.10
CA CYS A 32 0.39 17.57 -6.48
C CYS A 32 1.30 18.80 -6.44
N ALA A 33 1.39 19.55 -7.54
CA ALA A 33 2.25 20.74 -7.63
C ALA A 33 1.77 21.86 -6.69
N VAL A 34 0.45 22.09 -6.63
CA VAL A 34 -0.14 23.09 -5.73
C VAL A 34 0.08 22.70 -4.27
N LEU A 35 -0.18 21.44 -3.90
CA LEU A 35 0.03 20.96 -2.53
C LEU A 35 1.51 20.99 -2.13
N GLY A 36 2.40 20.59 -3.04
CA GLY A 36 3.84 20.63 -2.81
C GLY A 36 4.34 22.05 -2.51
N PHE A 37 3.80 23.07 -3.19
CA PHE A 37 4.11 24.46 -2.88
C PHE A 37 3.50 24.91 -1.55
N ALA A 38 2.24 24.54 -1.27
CA ALA A 38 1.52 24.92 -0.06
C ALA A 38 2.14 24.34 1.24
N ILE A 39 2.77 23.16 1.17
CA ILE A 39 3.49 22.54 2.29
C ILE A 39 4.71 23.37 2.72
N CYS A 40 5.16 24.33 1.91
CA CYS A 40 6.31 25.19 2.19
C CYS A 40 7.55 24.36 2.60
N PRO A 41 8.08 23.50 1.71
CA PRO A 41 9.12 22.51 2.08
C PRO A 41 10.39 23.15 2.64
N TRP A 42 10.66 24.41 2.30
CA TRP A 42 11.77 25.19 2.84
C TRP A 42 11.73 25.33 4.37
N LEU A 43 10.55 25.29 4.99
CA LEU A 43 10.42 25.40 6.44
C LEU A 43 10.93 24.14 7.17
N ILE A 44 10.74 22.96 6.56
CA ILE A 44 11.25 21.69 7.09
C ILE A 44 12.76 21.57 6.82
N GLN A 45 13.21 22.00 5.63
CA GLN A 45 14.62 21.95 5.26
C GLN A 45 15.49 22.97 6.02
N ALA A 46 14.89 24.03 6.59
CA ALA A 46 15.62 25.06 7.32
C ALA A 46 16.38 24.54 8.55
N LYS A 47 15.99 23.39 9.11
CA LYS A 47 16.67 22.76 10.27
C LYS A 47 16.87 21.27 10.03
N ALA A 48 18.12 20.82 10.17
CA ALA A 48 18.50 19.41 10.00
C ALA A 48 17.68 18.48 10.92
N ASP A 49 17.51 18.85 12.19
CA ASP A 49 16.77 18.03 13.16
C ASP A 49 15.30 17.86 12.79
N ARG A 50 14.65 18.93 12.28
CA ARG A 50 13.25 18.88 11.82
C ARG A 50 13.10 18.01 10.58
N PHE A 51 14.07 18.08 9.68
CA PHE A 51 14.11 17.24 8.49
C PHE A 51 14.29 15.76 8.84
N LEU A 52 15.23 15.44 9.73
CA LEU A 52 15.45 14.06 10.19
C LEU A 52 14.23 13.50 10.94
N ALA A 53 13.61 14.28 11.83
CA ALA A 53 12.39 13.88 12.52
C ALA A 53 11.23 13.61 11.54
N PHE A 54 11.10 14.41 10.47
CA PHE A 54 10.11 14.18 9.42
C PHE A 54 10.37 12.87 8.65
N LEU A 55 11.62 12.63 8.24
CA LEU A 55 12.01 11.39 7.55
C LEU A 55 11.76 10.16 8.42
N ASN A 56 12.13 10.23 9.70
CA ASN A 56 11.92 9.12 10.64
C ASN A 56 10.43 8.91 10.94
N GLY A 57 9.62 9.98 10.96
CA GLY A 57 8.16 9.85 11.01
C GLY A 57 7.61 9.10 9.81
N TYR A 58 8.08 9.42 8.60
CA TYR A 58 7.63 8.77 7.38
C TYR A 58 7.94 7.26 7.36
N THR A 59 9.13 6.85 7.78
CA THR A 59 9.54 5.44 7.79
C THR A 59 8.73 4.58 8.78
N VAL A 60 8.30 5.16 9.90
CA VAL A 60 7.47 4.50 10.92
C VAL A 60 6.10 4.08 10.39
N PHE A 61 5.54 4.83 9.44
CA PHE A 61 4.26 4.46 8.82
C PHE A 61 4.45 3.54 7.61
N LEU A 62 5.49 3.79 6.81
CA LEU A 62 5.76 2.98 5.63
C LEU A 62 6.21 1.55 5.94
N GLY A 63 7.07 1.35 6.94
CA GLY A 63 7.59 0.02 7.31
C GLY A 63 6.47 -0.99 7.58
N PRO A 64 5.55 -0.70 8.52
CA PRO A 64 4.35 -1.50 8.77
C PRO A 64 3.49 -1.74 7.53
N LEU A 65 3.27 -0.72 6.69
CA LEU A 65 2.47 -0.85 5.48
C LEU A 65 3.10 -1.83 4.48
N ILE A 66 4.41 -1.77 4.29
CA ILE A 66 5.15 -2.72 3.45
C ILE A 66 5.05 -4.13 4.04
N GLY A 67 5.25 -4.29 5.35
CA GLY A 67 5.13 -5.59 6.04
C GLY A 67 3.75 -6.22 5.86
N LEU A 68 2.69 -5.41 5.94
CA LEU A 68 1.32 -5.84 5.67
C LEU A 68 1.16 -6.36 4.23
N LEU A 69 1.62 -5.60 3.24
CA LEU A 69 1.51 -5.98 1.82
C LEU A 69 2.32 -7.25 1.51
N VAL A 70 3.52 -7.36 2.05
CA VAL A 70 4.37 -8.56 1.91
C VAL A 70 3.68 -9.77 2.51
N SER A 71 3.10 -9.64 3.71
CA SER A 71 2.35 -10.73 4.34
C SER A 71 1.11 -11.13 3.53
N ASP A 72 0.36 -10.17 3.00
CA ASP A 72 -0.85 -10.46 2.21
C ASP A 72 -0.51 -11.22 0.92
N TYR A 73 0.49 -10.74 0.19
CA TYR A 73 0.84 -11.30 -1.11
C TYR A 73 1.64 -12.61 -1.01
N TRP A 74 2.70 -12.64 -0.21
CA TRP A 74 3.62 -13.78 -0.18
C TRP A 74 3.19 -14.87 0.79
N LEU A 75 2.68 -14.54 1.97
CA LEU A 75 2.32 -15.55 2.99
C LEU A 75 0.88 -16.04 2.82
N LEU A 76 -0.07 -15.11 2.70
CA LEU A 76 -1.49 -15.46 2.55
C LEU A 76 -1.80 -16.01 1.16
N ARG A 77 -1.46 -15.24 0.12
CA ARG A 77 -1.78 -15.58 -1.27
C ARG A 77 -0.75 -16.48 -1.93
N ARG A 78 0.37 -16.77 -1.25
CA ARG A 78 1.46 -17.64 -1.74
C ARG A 78 1.99 -17.21 -3.11
N GLY A 79 1.99 -15.90 -3.40
CA GLY A 79 2.45 -15.34 -4.67
C GLY A 79 1.54 -15.62 -5.87
N LYS A 80 0.32 -16.12 -5.68
CA LYS A 80 -0.58 -16.52 -6.78
C LYS A 80 -1.26 -15.35 -7.53
N GLY A 81 -0.98 -14.10 -7.15
CA GLY A 81 -1.57 -12.92 -7.81
C GLY A 81 -2.91 -12.46 -7.23
N TYR A 82 -3.47 -11.42 -7.84
CA TYR A 82 -4.79 -10.86 -7.54
C TYR A 82 -5.69 -10.98 -8.77
N ASN A 83 -6.99 -11.25 -8.57
CA ASN A 83 -7.98 -11.21 -9.64
C ASN A 83 -8.28 -9.75 -9.97
N ILE A 84 -7.81 -9.30 -11.14
CA ILE A 84 -7.87 -7.89 -11.56
C ILE A 84 -9.33 -7.46 -11.71
N ARG A 85 -10.20 -8.29 -12.32
CA ARG A 85 -11.61 -7.93 -12.54
C ARG A 85 -12.34 -7.66 -11.23
N SER A 86 -12.15 -8.55 -10.25
CA SER A 86 -12.76 -8.41 -8.92
C SER A 86 -12.25 -7.19 -8.17
N LEU A 87 -11.04 -6.72 -8.45
CA LEU A 87 -10.46 -5.52 -7.82
C LEU A 87 -11.15 -4.22 -8.27
N TYR A 88 -11.64 -4.18 -9.52
CA TYR A 88 -12.32 -3.01 -10.10
C TYR A 88 -13.85 -3.09 -10.03
N GLN A 89 -14.42 -4.18 -9.52
CA GLN A 89 -15.86 -4.40 -9.52
C GLN A 89 -16.45 -4.30 -8.10
N PRO A 90 -17.22 -3.24 -7.78
CA PRO A 90 -17.81 -3.07 -6.44
C PRO A 90 -18.81 -4.16 -6.04
N SER A 91 -19.35 -4.90 -7.01
CA SER A 91 -20.26 -6.03 -6.76
C SER A 91 -19.55 -7.31 -6.34
N SER A 92 -18.23 -7.41 -6.55
CA SER A 92 -17.45 -8.57 -6.12
C SER A 92 -17.22 -8.52 -4.61
N LYS A 93 -17.63 -9.58 -3.89
CA LYS A 93 -17.42 -9.68 -2.44
C LYS A 93 -15.99 -10.09 -2.08
N LEU A 94 -15.19 -10.52 -3.05
CA LEU A 94 -13.87 -11.12 -2.86
C LEU A 94 -12.89 -10.21 -2.11
N TYR A 95 -12.88 -8.91 -2.44
CA TYR A 95 -12.03 -7.89 -1.81
C TYR A 95 -12.81 -6.82 -1.05
N TRP A 96 -14.13 -6.98 -0.91
CA TRP A 96 -14.99 -6.00 -0.23
C TRP A 96 -14.95 -6.13 1.30
N TYR A 97 -14.59 -7.31 1.83
CA TYR A 97 -14.51 -7.58 3.28
C TYR A 97 -15.76 -7.06 4.03
N THR A 98 -15.58 -6.41 5.19
CA THR A 98 -16.67 -5.78 5.96
C THR A 98 -16.80 -4.32 5.56
N ALA A 99 -17.84 -4.02 4.77
CA ALA A 99 -18.18 -2.66 4.32
C ALA A 99 -17.06 -1.94 3.53
N GLY A 100 -16.27 -2.68 2.74
CA GLY A 100 -15.15 -2.15 1.95
C GLY A 100 -13.81 -2.11 2.70
N VAL A 101 -13.76 -2.59 3.95
CA VAL A 101 -12.58 -2.48 4.81
C VAL A 101 -12.20 -3.83 5.39
N ASN A 102 -10.89 -4.13 5.39
CA ASN A 102 -10.33 -5.28 6.10
C ASN A 102 -9.93 -4.87 7.53
N PRO A 103 -10.71 -5.24 8.57
CA PRO A 103 -10.41 -4.85 9.94
C PRO A 103 -9.12 -5.49 10.47
N ARG A 104 -8.73 -6.68 9.99
CA ARG A 104 -7.47 -7.32 10.42
C ARG A 104 -6.26 -6.55 9.91
N ALA A 105 -6.34 -6.03 8.68
CA ALA A 105 -5.29 -5.20 8.12
C ALA A 105 -5.10 -3.92 8.95
N ILE A 106 -6.20 -3.27 9.36
CA ILE A 106 -6.14 -2.09 10.25
C ILE A 106 -5.53 -2.46 11.59
N VAL A 107 -6.00 -3.53 12.24
CA VAL A 107 -5.49 -3.95 13.55
C VAL A 107 -4.00 -4.30 13.46
N ALA A 108 -3.57 -5.06 12.45
CA ALA A 108 -2.16 -5.42 12.27
C ALA A 108 -1.27 -4.20 12.01
N LEU A 109 -1.77 -3.22 11.24
CA LEU A 109 -1.06 -1.97 10.99
C LEU A 109 -0.91 -1.15 12.27
N LEU A 110 -1.98 -1.04 13.06
CA LEU A 110 -1.94 -0.37 14.37
C LEU A 110 -0.98 -1.06 15.34
N VAL A 111 -0.97 -2.39 15.37
CA VAL A 111 -0.06 -3.18 16.23
C VAL A 111 1.42 -2.94 15.86
N GLY A 112 1.75 -2.75 14.58
CA GLY A 112 3.13 -2.42 14.19
C GLY A 112 3.52 -0.96 14.41
N ILE A 113 2.57 -0.02 14.28
CA ILE A 113 2.84 1.41 14.47
C ILE A 113 2.91 1.77 15.96
N MET A 114 2.02 1.25 16.79
CA MET A 114 1.86 1.65 18.19
C MET A 114 3.15 1.60 19.03
N PRO A 115 3.99 0.54 18.94
CA PRO A 115 5.26 0.47 19.67
C PRO A 115 6.29 1.51 19.23
N LEU A 116 6.17 2.04 18.01
CA LEU A 116 7.12 3.00 17.42
C LEU A 116 6.77 4.46 17.75
N LEU A 117 5.52 4.74 18.12
CA LEU A 117 5.04 6.10 18.42
C LEU A 117 5.78 6.78 19.58
N PRO A 118 6.11 6.11 20.71
CA PRO A 118 6.86 6.75 21.79
C PRO A 118 8.26 7.20 21.34
N GLY A 119 8.95 6.40 20.53
CA GLY A 119 10.26 6.76 19.97
C GLY A 119 10.17 7.93 19.00
N LEU A 120 9.13 7.95 18.16
CA LEU A 120 8.85 9.09 17.27
C LEU A 120 8.58 10.37 18.07
N ALA A 121 7.77 10.29 19.13
CA ALA A 121 7.45 11.44 19.97
C ALA A 121 8.70 12.04 20.63
N HIS A 122 9.61 11.18 21.12
CA HIS A 122 10.90 11.61 21.65
C HIS A 122 11.75 12.29 20.57
N SER A 123 11.79 11.76 19.34
CA SER A 123 12.56 12.35 18.23
C SER A 123 12.09 13.75 17.80
N ILE A 124 10.87 14.15 18.16
CA ILE A 124 10.29 15.46 17.86
C ILE A 124 10.42 16.41 19.04
N ASN A 125 10.38 15.87 20.27
CA ASN A 125 10.46 16.62 21.51
C ASN A 125 11.29 15.85 22.56
N ASP A 126 12.55 16.26 22.69
CA ASP A 126 13.52 15.67 23.62
C ASP A 126 13.13 15.86 25.10
N GLY A 127 12.16 16.73 25.40
CA GLY A 127 11.64 16.95 26.76
C GLY A 127 10.74 15.83 27.29
N LEU A 128 10.38 14.86 26.45
CA LEU A 128 9.58 13.71 26.86
C LEU A 128 10.48 12.59 27.41
N SER A 129 10.29 12.24 28.68
CA SER A 129 10.95 11.10 29.31
C SER A 129 10.33 9.80 28.78
N VAL A 130 10.94 9.23 27.75
CA VAL A 130 10.55 7.94 27.18
C VAL A 130 11.47 6.84 27.71
N GLY A 131 10.92 5.67 28.00
CA GLY A 131 11.71 4.53 28.48
C GLY A 131 12.79 4.13 27.48
N ARG A 132 13.99 3.81 27.97
CA ARG A 132 15.16 3.47 27.16
C ARG A 132 14.88 2.40 26.09
N GLY A 133 14.08 1.39 26.42
CA GLY A 133 13.72 0.32 25.47
C GLY A 133 12.94 0.82 24.24
N ALA A 134 12.07 1.83 24.39
CA ALA A 134 11.33 2.38 23.24
C ALA A 134 12.20 3.26 22.35
N ILE A 135 13.25 3.88 22.91
CA ILE A 135 14.25 4.63 22.15
C ILE A 135 15.12 3.65 21.35
N GLU A 136 15.57 2.55 21.97
CA GLU A 136 16.36 1.50 21.32
C GLU A 136 15.54 0.82 20.20
N PHE A 137 14.28 0.50 20.46
CA PHE A 137 13.36 -0.08 19.46
C PHE A 137 13.06 0.86 18.28
N TYR A 138 13.21 2.18 18.47
CA TYR A 138 13.01 3.15 17.41
C TYR A 138 14.19 3.21 16.42
N THR A 139 15.38 2.77 16.82
CA THR A 139 16.60 2.86 16.00
C THR A 139 16.48 2.09 14.68
N MET A 140 15.74 0.98 14.68
CA MET A 140 15.44 0.16 13.50
C MET A 140 13.94 0.18 13.17
N SER A 141 13.27 1.30 13.47
CA SER A 141 11.81 1.48 13.37
C SER A 141 11.18 0.97 12.07
N TRP A 142 11.86 1.14 10.94
CA TRP A 142 11.38 0.63 9.64
C TRP A 142 11.30 -0.91 9.62
N LEU A 143 12.35 -1.59 10.08
CA LEU A 143 12.42 -3.05 10.09
C LEU A 143 11.49 -3.63 11.15
N ASP A 144 11.51 -3.05 12.35
CA ASP A 144 10.69 -3.50 13.47
C ASP A 144 9.20 -3.39 13.15
N GLY A 145 8.77 -2.24 12.62
CA GLY A 145 7.39 -2.05 12.16
C GLY A 145 6.98 -3.02 11.06
N CYS A 146 7.86 -3.25 10.09
CA CYS A 146 7.63 -4.19 9.00
C CYS A 146 7.44 -5.62 9.51
N VAL A 147 8.35 -6.11 10.36
CA VAL A 147 8.33 -7.49 10.90
C VAL A 147 7.14 -7.69 11.84
N ILE A 148 6.86 -6.73 12.73
CA ILE A 148 5.73 -6.82 13.66
C ILE A 148 4.41 -6.90 12.88
N THR A 149 4.18 -5.98 11.92
CA THR A 149 2.92 -5.99 11.15
C THR A 149 2.80 -7.24 10.27
N LEU A 150 3.90 -7.70 9.66
CA LEU A 150 3.91 -8.93 8.88
C LEU A 150 3.48 -10.13 9.73
N ILE A 151 4.09 -10.32 10.89
CA ILE A 151 3.76 -11.42 11.80
C ILE A 151 2.32 -11.26 12.33
N ALA A 152 1.95 -10.07 12.78
CA ALA A 152 0.64 -9.80 13.35
C ALA A 152 -0.48 -10.07 12.34
N TYR A 153 -0.34 -9.62 11.10
CA TYR A 153 -1.34 -9.85 10.05
C TYR A 153 -1.47 -11.34 9.72
N TYR A 154 -0.35 -12.05 9.59
CA TYR A 154 -0.35 -13.49 9.35
C TYR A 154 -1.04 -14.27 10.49
N LEU A 155 -0.68 -13.98 11.75
CA LEU A 155 -1.30 -14.62 12.92
C LEU A 155 -2.80 -14.30 13.03
N LEU A 156 -3.20 -13.04 12.78
CA LEU A 156 -4.61 -12.65 12.77
C LEU A 156 -5.41 -13.42 11.73
N PHE A 157 -4.82 -13.70 10.57
CA PHE A 157 -5.47 -14.49 9.54
C PHE A 157 -5.55 -15.99 9.89
N LEU A 158 -4.56 -16.53 10.59
CA LEU A 158 -4.60 -17.91 11.09
C LEU A 158 -5.69 -18.11 12.15
N VAL A 159 -5.84 -17.16 13.07
CA VAL A 159 -6.86 -17.23 14.14
C VAL A 159 -8.25 -16.95 13.59
N PHE A 160 -8.36 -16.01 12.66
CA PHE A 160 -9.61 -15.61 12.05
C PHE A 160 -9.51 -15.72 10.52
N PRO A 161 -9.64 -16.92 9.92
CA PRO A 161 -9.65 -17.04 8.46
C PRO A 161 -10.89 -16.33 7.87
N PHE A 162 -10.77 -15.76 6.67
CA PHE A 162 -11.94 -15.35 5.87
C PHE A 162 -12.27 -16.44 4.85
N GLY A 163 -13.55 -16.49 4.47
CA GLY A 163 -14.04 -17.35 3.39
C GLY A 163 -13.75 -16.85 1.97
N THR A 164 -12.83 -15.89 1.80
CA THR A 164 -12.25 -15.59 0.48
C THR A 164 -11.42 -16.81 0.09
N SER A 165 -12.04 -17.79 -0.56
CA SER A 165 -11.33 -19.01 -0.93
C SER A 165 -10.20 -18.62 -1.86
N LEU A 166 -9.00 -19.16 -1.62
CA LEU A 166 -7.88 -18.98 -2.54
C LEU A 166 -8.26 -19.52 -3.93
N ASP A 167 -9.20 -20.46 -3.97
CA ASP A 167 -9.77 -21.05 -5.18
C ASP A 167 -10.56 -20.02 -6.01
N GLU A 168 -11.38 -19.14 -5.43
CA GLU A 168 -12.06 -18.06 -6.18
C GLU A 168 -11.06 -17.05 -6.79
N VAL A 169 -9.93 -16.82 -6.12
CA VAL A 169 -8.84 -15.98 -6.67
C VAL A 169 -8.18 -16.65 -7.87
N LEU A 170 -8.05 -17.99 -7.84
CA LEU A 170 -7.40 -18.79 -8.88
C LEU A 170 -8.30 -19.01 -10.09
N GLU A 171 -9.55 -19.40 -9.87
CA GLU A 171 -10.55 -19.62 -10.92
C GLU A 171 -10.73 -18.37 -11.78
N GLY A 172 -10.67 -17.18 -11.16
CA GLY A 172 -10.71 -15.92 -11.91
C GLY A 172 -9.50 -15.68 -12.81
N ASN A 173 -8.30 -16.06 -12.37
CA ASN A 173 -7.08 -15.93 -13.18
C ASN A 173 -7.05 -16.93 -14.34
N ASP A 174 -7.51 -18.16 -14.12
CA ASP A 174 -7.57 -19.18 -15.18
C ASP A 174 -8.57 -18.78 -16.27
N ALA A 175 -9.75 -18.28 -15.88
CA ALA A 175 -10.74 -17.73 -16.80
C ALA A 175 -10.21 -16.51 -17.59
N ASP A 176 -9.34 -15.69 -16.98
CA ASP A 176 -8.69 -14.54 -17.64
C ASP A 176 -7.63 -14.97 -18.67
N ILE A 177 -6.86 -16.02 -18.36
CA ILE A 177 -5.89 -16.61 -19.28
C ILE A 177 -6.63 -17.24 -20.47
N GLU A 178 -7.72 -17.97 -20.24
CA GLU A 178 -8.55 -18.55 -21.30
C GLU A 178 -9.25 -17.48 -22.16
N ALA A 179 -9.77 -16.42 -21.56
CA ALA A 179 -10.38 -15.30 -22.29
C ALA A 179 -9.34 -14.55 -23.16
N SER A 180 -8.12 -14.38 -22.66
CA SER A 180 -7.03 -13.77 -23.42
C SER A 180 -6.56 -14.68 -24.56
N ALA A 181 -6.43 -15.98 -24.30
CA ALA A 181 -6.04 -16.97 -25.32
C ALA A 181 -7.09 -17.10 -26.44
N SER A 182 -8.38 -17.11 -26.09
CA SER A 182 -9.47 -17.15 -27.06
C SER A 182 -9.60 -15.87 -27.88
N GLY A 183 -9.38 -14.70 -27.27
CA GLY A 183 -9.32 -13.42 -27.98
C GLY A 183 -8.16 -13.34 -28.99
N ILE A 184 -6.99 -13.88 -28.63
CA ILE A 184 -5.84 -13.99 -29.55
C ILE A 184 -6.13 -14.98 -30.69
N GLY A 185 -6.74 -16.13 -30.38
CA GLY A 185 -7.13 -17.11 -31.40
C GLY A 185 -8.15 -16.58 -32.40
N ALA A 186 -9.11 -15.75 -31.96
CA ALA A 186 -10.08 -15.10 -32.84
C ALA A 186 -9.40 -14.09 -33.80
N LEU A 187 -8.41 -13.34 -33.33
CA LEU A 187 -7.65 -12.38 -34.14
C LEU A 187 -6.74 -13.06 -35.19
N GLU A 188 -6.24 -14.26 -34.90
CA GLU A 188 -5.46 -15.05 -35.87
C GLU A 188 -6.31 -15.63 -37.00
N THR A 189 -7.59 -15.92 -36.73
CA THR A 189 -8.53 -16.42 -37.76
C THR A 189 -9.06 -15.33 -38.71
N GLU A 190 -8.96 -14.05 -38.33
CA GLU A 190 -9.42 -12.90 -39.13
C GLU A 190 -8.35 -12.30 -40.05
N LYS A 191 -7.10 -12.79 -40.04
CA LYS A 191 -6.09 -12.33 -41.01
C LYS A 191 -6.57 -12.63 -42.44
N PRO A 192 -6.74 -11.61 -43.30
CA PRO A 192 -7.21 -11.83 -44.67
C PRO A 192 -6.17 -12.67 -45.41
N LYS A 193 -6.65 -13.72 -46.09
CA LYS A 193 -5.84 -14.47 -47.06
C LYS A 193 -5.43 -13.48 -48.14
N GLU A 194 -4.18 -13.02 -48.10
CA GLU A 194 -3.56 -12.29 -49.21
C GLU A 194 -3.67 -13.18 -50.45
N GLY A 195 -4.42 -12.70 -51.43
CA GLY A 195 -4.59 -13.27 -52.77
C GLY A 195 -4.13 -12.27 -53.80
#